data_AF-A0A109V587-F1
#
_entry.id   AF-A0A109V587-F1
#
_cell.length_a   1.000
_cell.length_b   1.000
_cell.length_c   1.000
_cell.angle_alpha   90.00
_cell.angle_beta   90.00
_cell.angle_gamma   90.00
#
_symmetry.space_group_name_H-M   'P 1'
#
loop_
_entity.id
_entity.type
_entity.pdbx_description
1 polymer ?
#
loop_
_entity_poly.entity_id
_entity_poly.type
_entity_poly.pdbx_seq_one_letter_code
_entity_poly.pdbx_strand_id
1 'polypeptide(L)' 'MVVRSVEELRRVQEGWRLTRDRKGFKMRGPGGRWERVSRDLEVVAAELYESQRSERGGRARAVGAAQGEGATVP' A
#
# COMPACT_ATOMS: atom_id res chain seq x y z
N MET A 1 -14.31 -12.44 -7.83
CA MET A 1 -13.03 -13.13 -8.06
C MET A 1 -12.16 -12.84 -6.83
N VAL A 2 -11.42 -13.85 -6.37
CA VAL A 2 -10.63 -13.78 -5.13
C VAL A 2 -9.18 -13.98 -5.54
N VAL A 3 -8.33 -13.03 -5.16
CA VAL A 3 -6.89 -13.06 -5.34
C VAL A 3 -6.33 -14.19 -4.48
N ARG A 4 -5.76 -15.18 -5.14
CA ARG A 4 -5.22 -16.41 -4.51
C ARG A 4 -3.72 -16.55 -4.65
N SER A 5 -3.08 -15.72 -5.45
CA SER A 5 -1.63 -15.75 -5.66
C SER A 5 -0.97 -14.39 -5.39
N VAL A 6 0.31 -14.44 -4.98
CA VAL A 6 1.14 -13.26 -4.76
C VAL A 6 1.35 -12.46 -6.05
N GLU A 7 1.41 -13.14 -7.21
CA GLU A 7 1.54 -12.48 -8.51
C GLU A 7 0.33 -11.60 -8.86
N GLU A 8 -0.88 -12.08 -8.58
CA GLU A 8 -2.11 -11.28 -8.72
C GLU A 8 -2.09 -10.10 -7.74
N LEU A 9 -1.61 -10.32 -6.51
CA LEU A 9 -1.47 -9.29 -5.49
C LEU A 9 -0.46 -8.21 -5.91
N ARG A 10 0.61 -8.58 -6.62
CA ARG A 10 1.63 -7.64 -7.13
C ARG A 10 1.11 -6.70 -8.22
N ARG A 11 -0.02 -6.99 -8.88
CA ARG A 11 -0.69 -6.06 -9.81
C ARG A 11 -1.15 -4.77 -9.16
N VAL A 12 -1.18 -4.74 -7.83
CA VAL A 12 -1.35 -3.52 -7.03
C VAL A 12 -0.25 -2.49 -7.19
N GLN A 13 0.91 -2.88 -7.71
CA GLN A 13 1.95 -1.94 -8.13
C GLN A 13 1.73 -1.44 -9.56
N GLU A 14 1.03 -2.21 -10.40
CA GLU A 14 0.70 -1.87 -11.80
C GLU A 14 -0.55 -0.99 -11.94
N GLY A 15 -0.98 -0.32 -10.87
CA GLY A 15 -2.13 0.60 -10.86
C GLY A 15 -3.40 0.04 -10.24
N TRP A 16 -3.37 -1.17 -9.67
CA TRP A 16 -4.44 -1.60 -8.77
C TRP A 16 -4.29 -0.95 -7.39
N ARG A 17 -5.39 -0.76 -6.67
CA ARG A 17 -5.37 -0.12 -5.35
C ARG A 17 -5.67 -1.12 -4.24
N LEU A 18 -4.78 -1.23 -3.25
CA LEU A 18 -4.99 -2.10 -2.10
C LEU A 18 -5.71 -1.34 -0.98
N THR A 19 -6.74 -1.94 -0.43
CA THR A 19 -7.52 -1.39 0.69
C THR A 19 -7.70 -2.45 1.77
N ARG A 20 -7.45 -2.07 3.02
CA ARG A 20 -7.70 -2.93 4.20
C ARG A 20 -9.10 -2.66 4.77
N ASP A 21 -9.76 -3.72 5.21
CA ASP A 21 -11.09 -3.70 5.82
C ASP A 21 -11.18 -4.68 7.01
N ARG A 22 -12.31 -4.68 7.74
CA ARG A 22 -12.53 -5.56 8.90
C ARG A 22 -12.46 -7.05 8.57
N LYS A 23 -12.75 -7.43 7.32
CA LYS A 23 -12.72 -8.83 6.88
C LYS A 23 -11.44 -9.22 6.12
N GLY A 24 -10.42 -8.35 6.11
CA GLY A 24 -9.15 -8.55 5.42
C GLY A 24 -8.88 -7.53 4.32
N PHE A 25 -8.14 -7.92 3.29
CA PHE A 25 -7.74 -7.02 2.21
C PHE A 25 -8.63 -7.15 0.97
N LYS A 26 -8.81 -6.03 0.27
CA LYS A 26 -9.50 -5.94 -1.01
C LYS A 26 -8.71 -5.08 -1.99
N MET A 27 -8.69 -5.50 -3.24
CA MET A 27 -8.04 -4.83 -4.35
C MET A 27 -9.07 -4.19 -5.27
N ARG A 28 -8.76 -3.01 -5.78
CA ARG A 28 -9.54 -2.32 -6.80
C ARG A 28 -8.74 -2.26 -8.09
N GLY A 29 -9.27 -2.87 -9.14
CA GLY A 29 -8.66 -2.82 -10.46
C GLY A 29 -9.00 -1.57 -11.27
N PRO A 30 -8.30 -1.35 -12.39
CA PRO A 30 -8.53 -0.22 -13.30
C PRO A 30 -9.92 -0.24 -13.94
N GLY A 31 -10.59 -1.40 -13.99
CA GLY A 31 -11.99 -1.53 -14.41
C GLY A 31 -13.04 -1.24 -13.32
N GLY A 32 -12.64 -0.67 -12.17
CA GLY A 32 -13.54 -0.39 -11.05
C GLY A 32 -14.03 -1.64 -10.29
N ARG A 33 -13.51 -2.82 -10.65
CA ARG A 33 -13.87 -4.08 -10.01
C ARG A 33 -13.15 -4.23 -8.66
N TRP A 34 -13.91 -4.66 -7.66
CA TRP A 34 -13.38 -5.03 -6.36
C TRP A 34 -13.12 -6.53 -6.28
N GLU A 35 -11.91 -6.88 -5.89
CA GLU A 35 -11.49 -8.26 -5.67
C GLU A 35 -11.04 -8.45 -4.23
N ARG A 36 -11.34 -9.62 -3.68
CA ARG A 36 -10.99 -9.95 -2.30
C ARG A 36 -9.66 -10.68 -2.28
N VAL A 37 -8.82 -10.37 -1.31
CA VAL A 37 -7.58 -11.11 -1.07
C VAL A 37 -7.88 -12.30 -0.17
N SER A 38 -7.32 -13.46 -0.50
CA SER A 38 -7.43 -14.65 0.36
C SER A 38 -6.78 -14.40 1.72
N ARG A 39 -7.27 -15.09 2.76
CA ARG A 39 -6.71 -15.00 4.11
C ARG A 39 -5.23 -15.36 4.18
N ASP A 40 -4.84 -16.36 3.40
CA ASP A 40 -3.45 -16.83 3.29
C ASP A 40 -2.49 -15.76 2.77
N LEU A 41 -3.01 -14.76 2.06
CA LEU A 41 -2.26 -13.64 1.50
C LEU A 41 -2.41 -12.35 2.29
N GLU A 42 -3.10 -12.34 3.43
CA GLU A 42 -3.25 -11.13 4.24
C GLU A 42 -1.92 -10.58 4.73
N VAL A 43 -0.96 -11.45 5.06
CA VAL A 43 0.39 -11.04 5.49
C VAL A 43 1.09 -10.30 4.35
N VAL A 44 1.16 -10.91 3.17
CA VAL A 44 1.80 -10.31 1.98
C VAL A 44 1.06 -9.04 1.53
N ALA A 45 -0.27 -9.01 1.68
CA ALA A 45 -1.08 -7.83 1.38
C ALA A 45 -0.84 -6.69 2.37
N ALA A 46 -0.61 -6.99 3.65
CA ALA A 46 -0.22 -5.99 4.62
C ALA A 46 1.13 -5.37 4.23
N GLU A 47 2.13 -6.19 3.90
CA GLU A 47 3.46 -5.71 3.48
C GLU A 47 3.40 -4.86 2.21
N LEU A 48 2.61 -5.27 1.21
CA LEU A 48 2.39 -4.49 -0.01
C LEU A 48 1.65 -3.18 0.27
N TYR A 49 0.65 -3.19 1.17
CA TYR A 49 -0.06 -1.99 1.56
C TYR A 49 0.86 -0.99 2.27
N GLU A 50 1.71 -1.49 3.17
CA GLU A 50 2.72 -0.68 3.87
C GLU A 50 3.79 -0.16 2.93
N SER A 51 4.25 -0.96 1.98
CA SER A 51 5.17 -0.52 0.93
C SER A 51 4.56 0.59 0.09
N GLN A 52 3.31 0.42 -0.39
CA GLN A 52 2.59 1.45 -1.13
C GLN A 52 2.41 2.74 -0.31
N ARG A 53 2.14 2.60 0.99
CA ARG A 53 2.02 3.74 1.92
C ARG A 53 3.36 4.39 2.21
N SER A 54 4.43 3.61 2.28
CA SER A 54 5.80 4.08 2.52
C SER A 54 6.37 4.77 1.29
N GLU A 55 6.06 4.33 0.08
CA GLU A 55 6.43 5.06 -1.14
C GLU A 55 5.67 6.39 -1.25
N ARG A 56 4.37 6.38 -0.93
CA ARG A 56 3.54 7.59 -0.94
C ARG A 56 3.86 8.55 0.21
N GLY A 57 4.17 8.00 1.39
CA GLY A 57 4.49 8.71 2.62
C GLY A 57 5.96 9.08 2.75
N GLY A 58 6.85 8.34 2.09
CA GLY A 58 8.27 8.61 1.94
C GLY A 58 8.52 9.75 0.97
N ARG A 59 7.65 9.94 -0.04
CA ARG A 59 7.63 11.18 -0.83
C ARG A 59 7.14 12.38 -0.01
N ALA A 60 6.27 12.17 0.99
CA ALA A 60 5.85 13.21 1.92
C ALA A 60 6.88 13.47 3.05
N ARG A 61 7.62 12.45 3.51
CA ARG A 61 8.69 12.56 4.51
C ARG A 61 10.02 13.02 3.91
N ALA A 62 10.33 12.71 2.65
CA ALA A 62 11.53 13.22 1.98
C ALA A 62 11.45 14.73 1.71
N VAL A 63 10.24 15.31 1.66
CA VAL A 63 10.04 16.76 1.60
C VAL A 63 10.00 17.40 3.01
N GLY A 64 9.89 16.60 4.08
CA GLY A 64 9.96 17.06 5.48
C GLY A 64 11.27 16.76 6.22
N ALA A 65 12.08 15.82 5.73
CA ALA A 65 13.37 15.42 6.33
C ALA A 65 14.56 16.23 5.78
N ALA A 66 14.32 17.17 4.86
CA ALA A 66 15.27 18.21 4.47
C ALA A 66 15.01 19.55 5.21
N GLN A 67 14.13 19.55 6.21
CA GLN A 67 13.80 20.74 7.01
C GLN A 67 13.69 20.35 8.48
N GLY A 68 14.80 19.86 9.01
CA GLY A 68 14.91 19.37 10.38
C GLY A 68 16.35 19.29 10.85
N GLU A 69 17.22 20.17 10.37
CA GLU A 69 18.50 20.42 11.01
C GLU A 69 18.78 21.93 10.94
N GLY A 70 18.59 22.57 12.09
CA GLY A 70 18.59 24.02 12.25
C GLY A 70 18.16 24.37 13.67
N ALA A 71 18.66 23.61 14.65
CA ALA A 71 18.71 24.06 16.01
C ALA A 71 19.66 25.25 16.08
N THR A 72 19.13 26.45 16.32
CA THR A 72 19.47 27.30 17.47
C THR A 72 18.93 28.72 17.23
N VAL A 73 18.16 29.21 18.21
CA VAL A 73 18.12 30.64 18.59
C VAL A 73 19.54 31.03 19.05
N PRO A 74 20.08 32.23 18.76
CA PRO A 74 19.48 33.53 19.08
C PRO A 74 19.32 34.52 17.92
#